data_AF-A0A830GS46-F1
#
_entry.id   AF-A0A830GS46-F1
#
_cell.length_a   1.000
_cell.length_b   1.000
_cell.length_c   1.000
_cell.angle_alpha   90.00
_cell.angle_beta   90.00
_cell.angle_gamma   90.00
#
_symmetry.space_group_name_H-M   'P 1'
#
loop_
_entity.id
_entity.type
_entity.pdbx_description
1 polymer ?
#
loop_
_entity_poly.entity_id
_entity_poly.type
_entity_poly.pdbx_seq_one_letter_code
_entity_poly.pdbx_strand_id
1 'polypeptide(L)'
;MTIKLYREAWNPPRMSVLQFEADDLNVRCDMNYGNYSMNGLNYVPCEYRGRGVGRAVPYLLRYLGLREEDEGKMSESRFGRVMVKSNGDDEVTLWVSVDVMRRGYSTGEVVRQVAYVTRGILLCLG
;
A
#
# COMPACT_ATOMS: atom_id res chain seq x y z
N MET A 1 9.76 48.12 10.31
CA MET A 1 10.26 46.74 10.13
C MET A 1 9.55 46.17 8.91
N THR A 2 10.27 46.03 7.80
CA THR A 2 9.71 45.79 6.46
C THR A 2 9.74 44.29 6.16
N ILE A 3 8.59 43.68 5.96
CA ILE A 3 8.48 42.26 5.58
C ILE A 3 8.78 42.16 4.08
N LYS A 4 9.93 41.57 3.72
CA LYS A 4 10.24 41.18 2.34
C LYS A 4 9.50 39.89 2.03
N LEU A 5 8.51 39.97 1.14
CA LEU A 5 7.87 38.80 0.52
C LEU A 5 8.81 38.20 -0.52
N TYR A 6 9.45 37.08 -0.20
CA TYR A 6 10.08 36.23 -1.21
C TYR A 6 8.95 35.50 -1.96
N ARG A 7 8.69 35.92 -3.22
CA ARG A 7 8.00 35.09 -4.21
C ARG A 7 8.98 34.02 -4.69
N GLU A 8 9.16 32.97 -3.91
CA GLU A 8 9.58 31.69 -4.48
C GLU A 8 8.35 31.04 -5.09
N ALA A 9 8.49 30.61 -6.33
CA ALA A 9 7.44 29.94 -7.08
C ALA A 9 7.01 28.67 -6.32
N TRP A 10 5.89 28.77 -5.60
CA TRP A 10 5.18 27.62 -5.06
C TRP A 10 4.73 26.74 -6.24
N ASN A 11 5.51 25.70 -6.53
CA ASN A 11 5.01 24.55 -7.25
C ASN A 11 4.33 23.66 -6.19
N PRO A 12 2.99 23.60 -6.11
CA PRO A 12 2.33 22.78 -5.11
C PRO A 12 2.76 21.32 -5.30
N PRO A 13 3.11 20.57 -4.24
CA PRO A 13 3.36 19.14 -4.36
C PRO A 13 2.10 18.50 -4.97
N ARG A 14 2.29 17.65 -5.99
CA ARG A 14 1.20 16.87 -6.60
C ARG A 14 0.48 16.09 -5.49
N MET A 15 -0.68 16.60 -5.08
CA MET A 15 -1.46 16.11 -3.94
C MET A 15 -2.06 14.74 -4.26
N SER A 16 -1.54 13.67 -3.66
CA SER A 16 -2.32 12.54 -3.11
C SER A 16 -1.41 11.39 -2.64
N VAL A 17 -0.31 11.64 -1.92
CA VAL A 17 0.51 10.55 -1.35
C VAL A 17 0.03 10.23 0.06
N LEU A 18 -0.27 8.96 0.34
CA LEU A 18 -0.40 8.46 1.71
C LEU A 18 0.96 7.90 2.12
N GLN A 19 1.54 8.43 3.18
CA GLN A 19 2.77 7.90 3.77
C GLN A 19 2.55 7.66 5.25
N PHE A 20 2.99 6.51 5.74
CA PHE A 20 3.07 6.25 7.18
C PHE A 20 4.23 5.28 7.47
N GLU A 21 4.71 5.36 8.70
CA GLU A 21 5.82 4.59 9.21
C GLU A 21 5.35 3.77 10.42
N ALA A 22 5.73 2.51 10.46
CA ALA A 22 5.45 1.58 11.55
C ALA A 22 6.76 0.88 11.92
N ASP A 23 7.50 1.49 12.84
CA ASP A 23 8.88 1.10 13.20
C ASP A 23 9.79 1.06 11.95
N ASP A 24 10.31 -0.13 11.60
CA ASP A 24 11.21 -0.36 10.46
C ASP A 24 10.47 -0.56 9.12
N LEU A 25 9.14 -0.40 9.11
CA LEU A 25 8.30 -0.53 7.91
C LEU A 25 7.84 0.86 7.43
N ASN A 26 8.30 1.26 6.25
CA ASN A 26 7.86 2.47 5.56
C ASN A 26 6.85 2.11 4.47
N VAL A 27 5.68 2.76 4.47
CA VAL A 27 4.64 2.54 3.49
C VAL A 27 4.32 3.82 2.74
N ARG A 28 4.28 3.73 1.41
CA ARG A 28 3.96 4.86 0.52
C ARG A 28 2.98 4.44 -0.55
N CYS A 29 1.87 5.17 -0.68
CA CYS A 29 0.87 4.95 -1.71
C CYS A 29 0.67 6.18 -2.58
N ASP A 30 0.53 5.99 -3.88
CA ASP A 30 -0.01 7.03 -4.77
C ASP A 30 -1.55 6.91 -4.78
N MET A 31 -2.20 7.73 -3.96
CA MET A 31 -3.66 7.77 -3.82
C MET A 31 -4.35 8.51 -4.97
N ASN A 32 -3.68 8.70 -6.10
CA ASN A 32 -4.33 9.19 -7.31
C ASN A 32 -5.15 8.05 -7.94
N TYR A 33 -6.40 7.93 -7.48
CA TYR A 33 -7.34 6.89 -7.88
C TYR A 33 -7.63 6.81 -9.39
N GLY A 34 -7.26 7.82 -10.18
CA GLY A 34 -7.46 7.85 -11.63
C GLY A 34 -6.23 7.47 -12.46
N ASN A 35 -5.04 7.40 -11.84
CA ASN A 35 -3.79 7.21 -12.57
C ASN A 35 -3.49 5.77 -12.95
N TYR A 36 -4.15 4.81 -12.29
CA TYR A 36 -3.81 3.41 -12.41
C TYR A 36 -5.05 2.56 -12.66
N SER A 37 -4.99 1.74 -13.70
CA SER A 37 -6.05 0.81 -14.06
C SER A 37 -5.47 -0.48 -14.60
N MET A 38 -6.12 -1.60 -14.28
CA MET A 38 -5.78 -2.91 -14.79
C MET A 38 -7.07 -3.66 -15.07
N ASN A 39 -7.25 -4.13 -16.32
CA ASN A 39 -8.48 -4.81 -16.76
C ASN A 39 -9.77 -4.00 -16.45
N GLY A 40 -9.70 -2.67 -16.58
CA GLY A 40 -10.82 -1.77 -16.28
C GLY A 40 -11.07 -1.51 -14.78
N LEU A 41 -10.17 -1.99 -13.91
CA LEU A 41 -10.24 -1.78 -12.47
C LEU A 41 -9.22 -0.76 -12.04
N ASN A 42 -9.70 0.35 -11.48
CA ASN A 42 -8.81 1.32 -10.87
C ASN A 42 -8.26 0.77 -9.57
N TYR A 43 -7.01 1.11 -9.28
CA TYR A 43 -6.32 0.68 -8.07
C TYR A 43 -5.39 1.77 -7.55
N VAL A 44 -4.95 1.59 -6.31
CA VAL A 44 -3.92 2.40 -5.68
C VAL A 44 -2.72 1.49 -5.39
N PRO A 45 -1.55 1.77 -5.98
CA PRO A 45 -0.32 1.05 -5.66
C PRO A 45 0.28 1.59 -4.35
N CYS A 46 0.72 0.69 -3.49
CA CYS A 46 1.35 0.98 -2.22
C CYS A 46 2.63 0.16 -2.06
N GLU A 47 3.75 0.83 -1.90
CA GLU A 47 5.06 0.23 -1.63
C GLU A 47 5.25 0.07 -0.13
N TYR A 48 5.63 -1.13 0.29
CA TYR A 48 5.98 -1.50 1.66
C TYR A 48 7.46 -1.83 1.65
N ARG A 49 8.27 -1.01 2.32
CA ARG A 49 9.72 -1.17 2.42
C ARG A 49 10.13 -1.39 3.86
N GLY A 50 10.93 -2.42 4.08
CA GLY A 50 11.42 -2.78 5.40
C GLY A 50 12.19 -4.08 5.34
N ARG A 51 13.14 -4.28 6.26
CA ARG A 51 14.01 -5.44 6.25
C ARG A 51 13.21 -6.74 6.33
N GLY A 52 13.39 -7.63 5.35
CA GLY A 52 12.77 -8.94 5.29
C GLY A 52 11.25 -8.93 5.07
N VAL A 53 10.67 -7.80 4.65
CA VAL A 53 9.21 -7.68 4.38
C VAL A 53 8.70 -8.70 3.35
N GLY A 54 9.53 -9.12 2.40
CA GLY A 54 9.22 -10.19 1.45
C GLY A 54 8.93 -11.53 2.12
N ARG A 55 9.57 -11.82 3.27
CA ARG A 55 9.32 -13.05 4.06
C ARG A 55 7.89 -13.10 4.63
N ALA A 56 7.22 -11.95 4.75
CA ALA A 56 5.85 -11.87 5.25
C ALA A 56 4.80 -12.26 4.21
N VAL A 57 5.14 -12.29 2.91
CA VAL A 57 4.17 -12.45 1.81
C VAL A 57 3.30 -13.72 1.94
N PRO A 58 3.83 -14.92 2.20
CA PRO A 58 2.99 -16.12 2.33
C PRO A 58 1.93 -16.00 3.45
N TYR A 59 2.28 -15.31 4.54
CA TYR A 59 1.37 -15.06 5.66
C TYR A 59 0.37 -13.95 5.37
N LEU A 60 0.80 -12.90 4.65
CA LEU A 60 -0.07 -11.83 4.20
C LEU A 60 -1.13 -12.30 3.22
N LEU A 61 -0.76 -13.16 2.26
CA LEU A 61 -1.72 -13.79 1.35
C LEU A 61 -2.79 -14.53 2.15
N ARG A 62 -2.41 -15.38 3.11
CA ARG A 62 -3.36 -16.09 3.98
C ARG A 62 -4.25 -15.15 4.79
N TYR A 63 -3.69 -14.09 5.37
CA TYR A 63 -4.46 -13.08 6.10
C TYR A 63 -5.53 -12.40 5.23
N LEU A 64 -5.20 -12.15 3.97
CA LEU A 64 -6.10 -11.56 2.98
C LEU A 64 -7.14 -12.56 2.44
N GLY A 65 -7.00 -13.85 2.77
CA GLY A 65 -7.83 -14.93 2.23
C GLY A 65 -7.38 -15.44 0.85
N LEU A 66 -6.14 -15.15 0.46
CA LEU A 66 -5.52 -15.52 -0.80
C LEU A 66 -4.62 -16.75 -0.64
N ARG A 67 -4.30 -17.39 -1.77
CA ARG A 67 -3.37 -18.52 -1.85
C ARG A 67 -2.00 -18.07 -2.33
N GLU A 68 -0.99 -18.91 -2.17
CA GLU A 68 0.37 -18.64 -2.69
C GLU A 68 0.36 -18.46 -4.21
N GLU A 69 -0.49 -19.21 -4.93
CA GLU A 69 -0.65 -19.04 -6.39
C GLU A 69 -1.28 -17.71 -6.83
N ASP A 70 -1.85 -16.93 -5.90
CA ASP A 70 -2.43 -15.60 -6.16
C ASP A 70 -1.39 -14.47 -6.11
N GLU A 71 -0.14 -14.74 -5.70
CA GLU A 71 0.90 -13.73 -5.70
C GLU A 71 1.08 -13.14 -7.11
N GLY A 72 1.11 -11.80 -7.19
CA GLY A 72 1.21 -11.06 -8.44
C GLY A 72 -0.09 -11.07 -9.28
N LYS A 73 -1.22 -11.54 -8.74
CA LYS A 73 -2.53 -11.52 -9.40
C LYS A 73 -3.51 -10.64 -8.62
N MET A 74 -4.41 -9.99 -9.35
CA MET A 74 -5.51 -9.24 -8.75
C MET A 74 -6.61 -10.25 -8.38
N SER A 75 -6.70 -10.56 -7.09
CA SER A 75 -7.58 -11.60 -6.54
C SER A 75 -8.53 -11.02 -5.49
N GLU A 76 -9.67 -11.68 -5.32
CA GLU A 76 -10.68 -11.27 -4.34
C GLU A 76 -10.19 -11.56 -2.91
N SER A 77 -10.09 -10.54 -2.07
CA SER A 77 -9.71 -10.67 -0.66
C SER A 77 -10.87 -10.36 0.28
N ARG A 78 -10.61 -10.48 1.59
CA ARG A 78 -11.56 -10.04 2.63
C ARG A 78 -11.95 -8.55 2.55
N PHE A 79 -11.14 -7.69 1.93
CA PHE A 79 -11.40 -6.25 1.82
C PHE A 79 -12.00 -5.82 0.47
N GLY A 80 -11.98 -6.70 -0.54
CA GLY A 80 -12.20 -6.38 -1.95
C GLY A 80 -11.04 -6.89 -2.79
N ARG A 81 -10.90 -6.46 -4.05
CA ARG A 81 -9.81 -6.95 -4.90
C ARG A 81 -8.48 -6.32 -4.54
N VAL A 82 -7.47 -7.16 -4.36
CA VAL A 82 -6.10 -6.74 -4.09
C VAL A 82 -5.12 -7.58 -4.89
N MET A 83 -3.93 -7.04 -5.10
CA MET A 83 -2.76 -7.80 -5.55
C MET A 83 -1.65 -7.60 -4.53
N VAL A 84 -0.94 -8.67 -4.20
CA VAL A 84 0.28 -8.61 -3.41
C VAL A 84 1.39 -9.17 -4.28
N LYS A 85 2.53 -8.49 -4.35
CA LYS A 85 3.70 -8.96 -5.07
C LYS A 85 4.95 -8.65 -4.28
N SER A 86 5.79 -9.66 -4.06
CA SER A 86 7.15 -9.46 -3.59
C SER A 86 8.02 -8.87 -4.70
N ASN A 87 8.78 -7.82 -4.38
CA ASN A 87 9.81 -7.25 -5.24
C ASN A 87 11.21 -7.52 -4.67
N GLY A 88 11.37 -8.65 -3.96
CA GLY A 88 12.61 -9.04 -3.28
C GLY A 88 12.41 -9.12 -1.76
N ASP A 89 13.51 -9.25 -1.02
CA ASP A 89 13.44 -9.48 0.43
C ASP A 89 12.95 -8.27 1.21
N ASP A 90 13.21 -7.05 0.72
CA ASP A 90 12.99 -5.80 1.47
C ASP A 90 11.91 -4.90 0.87
N GLU A 91 11.20 -5.37 -0.16
CA GLU A 91 10.10 -4.62 -0.78
C GLU A 91 8.93 -5.52 -1.18
N VAL A 92 7.73 -5.09 -0.81
CA VAL A 92 6.45 -5.66 -1.26
C VAL A 92 5.58 -4.54 -1.82
N THR A 93 4.91 -4.77 -2.93
CA THR A 93 3.87 -3.87 -3.41
C THR A 93 2.49 -4.48 -3.18
N LEU A 94 1.59 -3.66 -2.65
CA LEU A 94 0.17 -3.95 -2.50
C LEU A 94 -0.60 -3.03 -3.46
N TRP A 95 -1.41 -3.63 -4.32
CA TRP A 95 -2.38 -2.90 -5.13
C TRP A 95 -3.75 -3.09 -4.50
N VAL A 96 -4.40 -1.99 -4.14
CA VAL A 96 -5.75 -2.02 -3.57
C VAL A 96 -6.71 -1.49 -4.61
N SER A 97 -7.64 -2.32 -5.09
CA SER A 97 -8.66 -1.84 -6.01
C SER A 97 -9.56 -0.83 -5.32
N VAL A 98 -10.06 0.15 -6.06
CA VAL A 98 -10.99 1.16 -5.53
C VAL A 98 -12.35 0.57 -5.14
N ASP A 99 -12.64 -0.67 -5.54
CA ASP A 99 -13.88 -1.35 -5.20
C ASP A 99 -13.99 -1.75 -3.72
N VAL A 100 -12.89 -1.70 -2.95
CA VAL A 100 -12.92 -1.84 -1.48
C VAL A 100 -13.86 -0.81 -0.83
N MET A 101 -14.03 0.36 -1.46
CA MET A 101 -14.97 1.40 -1.02
C MET A 101 -16.44 0.96 -1.13
N ARG A 102 -16.78 0.07 -2.07
CA ARG A 102 -18.12 -0.50 -2.17
C ARG A 102 -18.42 -1.46 -1.02
N ARG A 103 -17.38 -1.97 -0.36
CA ARG A 103 -17.47 -2.83 0.82
C ARG A 103 -17.40 -2.06 2.14
N GLY A 104 -17.36 -0.72 2.08
CA GLY A 104 -17.33 0.16 3.25
C GLY A 104 -15.94 0.44 3.82
N TYR A 105 -14.86 0.06 3.12
CA TYR A 105 -13.48 0.39 3.53
C TYR A 105 -12.91 1.53 2.68
N SER A 106 -12.16 2.44 3.30
CA SER A 106 -11.26 3.31 2.54
C SER A 106 -9.97 2.56 2.18
N THR A 107 -9.35 2.92 1.05
CA THR A 107 -8.04 2.38 0.67
C THR A 107 -7.00 2.62 1.77
N GLY A 108 -7.01 3.80 2.40
CA GLY A 108 -6.06 4.11 3.48
C GLY A 108 -6.26 3.28 4.75
N GLU A 109 -7.47 2.81 5.05
CA GLU A 109 -7.71 1.86 6.14
C GLU A 109 -7.16 0.48 5.82
N VAL A 110 -7.43 -0.03 4.61
CA VAL A 110 -6.92 -1.34 4.16
C VAL A 110 -5.39 -1.37 4.22
N VAL A 111 -4.73 -0.34 3.68
CA VAL A 111 -3.26 -0.25 3.65
C VAL A 111 -2.69 -0.20 5.06
N ARG A 112 -3.25 0.63 5.96
CA ARG A 112 -2.78 0.70 7.35
C ARG A 112 -2.96 -0.64 8.08
N GLN A 113 -4.09 -1.29 7.88
CA GLN A 113 -4.36 -2.59 8.51
C GLN A 113 -3.40 -3.67 8.00
N VAL A 114 -3.14 -3.73 6.69
CA VAL A 114 -2.15 -4.65 6.12
C VAL A 114 -0.76 -4.37 6.70
N ALA A 115 -0.35 -3.11 6.82
CA ALA A 115 0.96 -2.79 7.40
C ALA A 115 1.12 -3.22 8.86
N TYR A 116 0.11 -3.03 9.70
CA TYR A 116 0.18 -3.53 11.09
C TYR A 116 0.28 -5.05 11.15
N VAL A 117 -0.43 -5.76 10.25
CA VAL A 117 -0.32 -7.21 10.15
C VAL A 117 1.05 -7.64 9.63
N THR A 118 1.57 -6.99 8.58
CA THR A 118 2.93 -7.20 8.07
C THR A 118 3.95 -7.03 9.18
N ARG A 119 3.85 -5.96 9.95
CA ARG A 119 4.73 -5.69 11.10
C ARG A 119 4.65 -6.79 12.15
N GLY A 120 3.44 -7.22 12.51
CA GLY A 120 3.21 -8.32 13.45
C GLY A 120 3.82 -9.64 12.97
N ILE A 121 3.67 -9.96 11.68
CA ILE A 121 4.30 -11.15 11.06
C ILE A 121 5.82 -11.06 11.16
N LEU A 122 6.41 -9.91 10.81
CA LEU A 122 7.87 -9.74 10.87
C LEU A 122 8.44 -9.88 12.27
N LEU A 123 7.70 -9.42 13.30
CA LEU A 123 8.08 -9.63 14.70
C LEU A 123 8.10 -11.11 15.09
N CYS A 124 7.21 -11.93 14.51
CA CYS A 124 7.18 -13.37 14.76
C CYS A 124 8.25 -14.14 13.97
N LEU A 125 8.70 -13.60 12.83
CA LEU A 125 9.64 -14.30 11.93
C LEU A 125 11.11 -14.15 12.32
N GLY A 126 11.48 -13.10 13.07
CA GLY A 126 12.83 -12.88 13.61
C GLY A 126 13.95 -13.25 12.64
#